data_AF-A0A7S1SP59-F1
#
_entry.id   AF-A0A7S1SP59-F1
#
_cell.length_a   1.000
_cell.length_b   1.000
_cell.length_c   1.000
_cell.angle_alpha   90.00
_cell.angle_beta   90.00
_cell.angle_gamma   90.00
#
_symmetry.space_group_name_H-M   'P 1'
#
loop_
_entity.id
_entity.type
_entity.pdbx_description
1 polymer ?
#
loop_
_entity_poly.entity_id
_entity_poly.type
_entity_poly.pdbx_seq_one_letter_code
_entity_poly.pdbx_strand_id
1 'polypeptide(L)'
;GMMDCKKALAESGGEIEAAQEYLRKKGMAKADKKAGRVAAEGVVVSYIHAGSRLGVLMELNCETDFVARGDKFKQLAADMAMQIAACPDVTVVRTEDVDPAFLERERAIEMEKEDVLAKPENIR
;
A
#
# COMPACT_ATOMS: atom_id res chain seq x y z
N GLY A 1 15.90 1.90 13.78
CA GLY A 1 16.57 2.71 14.83
C GLY A 1 18.06 2.44 14.83
N MET A 2 18.86 3.14 15.65
CA MET A 2 20.33 3.08 15.62
C MET A 2 20.90 1.65 15.67
N MET A 3 20.35 0.80 16.54
CA MET A 3 20.76 -0.61 16.64
C MET A 3 20.37 -1.44 15.41
N ASP A 4 19.29 -1.09 14.70
CA ASP A 4 18.98 -1.75 13.44
C ASP A 4 20.00 -1.39 12.36
N CYS A 5 20.46 -0.14 12.30
CA CYS A 5 21.49 0.30 11.36
C CYS A 5 22.83 -0.39 11.63
N LYS A 6 23.24 -0.47 12.91
CA LYS A 6 24.46 -1.21 13.30
C LYS A 6 24.37 -2.69 12.89
N LYS A 7 23.23 -3.34 13.15
CA LYS A 7 23.01 -4.74 12.74
C LYS A 7 23.02 -4.89 11.23
N ALA A 8 22.34 -4.02 10.50
CA ALA A 8 22.32 -4.06 9.04
C ALA A 8 23.74 -3.95 8.46
N LEU A 9 24.55 -3.02 8.95
CA LEU A 9 25.94 -2.88 8.52
C LEU A 9 26.78 -4.12 8.84
N ALA A 10 26.61 -4.72 10.02
CA ALA A 10 27.34 -5.93 10.40
C ALA A 10 26.97 -7.13 9.51
N GLU A 11 25.68 -7.35 9.25
CA GLU A 11 25.16 -8.45 8.40
C GLU A 11 25.50 -8.24 6.92
N SER A 12 25.71 -6.99 6.49
CA SER A 12 26.07 -6.62 5.13
C SER A 12 27.57 -6.39 4.92
N GLY A 13 28.43 -6.73 5.90
CA GLY A 13 29.89 -6.56 5.78
C GLY A 13 30.34 -5.10 5.62
N GLY A 14 29.52 -4.14 6.02
CA GLY A 14 29.77 -2.70 5.87
C GLY A 14 29.24 -2.10 4.56
N GLU A 15 28.71 -2.89 3.64
CA GLU A 15 28.17 -2.41 2.37
C GLU A 15 26.85 -1.64 2.56
N ILE A 16 26.85 -0.36 2.17
CA ILE A 16 25.74 0.55 2.45
C ILE A 16 24.47 0.17 1.69
N GLU A 17 24.57 -0.16 0.40
CA GLU A 17 23.41 -0.53 -0.43
C GLU A 17 22.76 -1.82 0.08
N ALA A 18 23.57 -2.84 0.35
CA ALA A 18 23.11 -4.09 0.93
C ALA A 18 22.47 -3.89 2.32
N ALA A 19 23.01 -2.99 3.15
CA ALA A 19 22.42 -2.64 4.44
C ALA A 19 21.07 -1.91 4.28
N GLN A 20 20.90 -1.06 3.27
CA GLN A 20 19.61 -0.42 2.98
C GLN A 20 18.56 -1.44 2.56
N GLU A 21 18.91 -2.39 1.68
CA GLU A 21 18.00 -3.48 1.30
C GLU A 21 17.62 -4.33 2.50
N TYR A 22 18.59 -4.69 3.34
CA TYR A 22 18.36 -5.41 4.58
C TYR A 22 17.37 -4.67 5.49
N LEU A 23 17.56 -3.36 5.67
CA LEU A 23 16.65 -2.53 6.47
C LEU A 23 15.26 -2.44 5.85
N ARG A 24 15.13 -2.38 4.52
CA ARG A 24 13.84 -2.35 3.82
C ARG A 24 13.07 -3.65 4.05
N LYS A 25 13.71 -4.80 3.84
CA LYS A 25 13.12 -6.13 4.11
C LYS A 25 12.70 -6.27 5.57
N LYS A 26 13.57 -5.87 6.50
CA LYS A 26 13.28 -5.92 7.94
C LYS A 26 12.17 -4.94 8.35
N GLY A 27 12.09 -3.79 7.69
CA GLY A 27 11.05 -2.79 7.90
C GLY A 27 9.66 -3.32 7.57
N MET A 28 9.53 -4.04 6.45
CA MET A 28 8.29 -4.72 6.05
C MET A 28 7.83 -5.73 7.11
N ALA A 29 8.72 -6.63 7.54
CA ALA A 29 8.38 -7.60 8.58
C ALA A 29 7.99 -6.95 9.94
N LYS A 30 8.51 -5.75 10.24
CA LYS A 30 8.10 -4.98 11.42
C LYS A 30 6.71 -4.35 11.24
N ALA A 31 6.36 -3.94 10.03
CA ALA A 31 5.04 -3.41 9.71
C ALA A 31 3.98 -4.51 9.85
N ASP A 32 4.24 -5.71 9.33
CA ASP A 32 3.32 -6.86 9.45
C ASP A 32 3.00 -7.19 10.90
N LYS A 33 4.02 -7.21 11.78
CA LYS A 33 3.85 -7.42 13.23
C LYS A 33 3.03 -6.34 13.93
N LYS A 34 2.86 -5.17 13.31
CA LYS A 34 2.07 -4.06 13.83
C LYS A 34 0.67 -3.99 13.22
N ALA A 35 0.37 -4.74 12.16
CA ALA A 35 -0.89 -4.65 11.44
C ALA A 35 -2.13 -4.95 12.31
N GLY A 36 -1.97 -5.79 13.35
CA GLY A 36 -3.04 -6.10 14.32
C GLY A 36 -3.25 -5.06 15.42
N ARG A 37 -2.49 -3.96 15.44
CA ARG A 37 -2.65 -2.90 16.45
C ARG A 37 -3.79 -1.97 16.05
N VAL A 38 -4.53 -1.48 17.05
CA VAL A 38 -5.59 -0.50 16.84
C VAL A 38 -4.96 0.86 16.54
N ALA A 39 -5.33 1.45 15.41
CA ALA A 39 -4.98 2.80 15.00
C ALA A 39 -6.24 3.66 14.94
N ALA A 40 -6.57 4.34 16.04
CA ALA A 40 -7.81 5.12 16.18
C ALA A 40 -7.62 6.64 15.99
N GLU A 41 -6.38 7.11 15.97
CA GLU A 41 -6.03 8.50 15.67
C GLU A 41 -5.69 8.64 14.18
N GLY A 42 -5.52 9.85 13.67
CA GLY A 42 -5.16 10.03 12.26
C GLY A 42 -5.40 11.42 11.70
N VAL A 43 -5.46 11.49 10.37
CA VAL A 43 -5.80 12.70 9.62
C VAL A 43 -6.81 12.37 8.53
N VAL A 44 -7.71 13.32 8.28
CA VAL A 44 -8.51 13.35 7.05
C VAL A 44 -7.91 14.43 6.16
N VAL A 45 -7.58 14.07 4.92
CA VAL A 45 -7.00 14.97 3.93
C VAL A 45 -7.89 15.09 2.71
N SER A 46 -7.95 16.30 2.16
CA SER A 46 -8.59 16.57 0.88
C SER A 46 -7.54 17.01 -0.14
N TYR A 47 -7.59 16.46 -1.35
CA TYR A 47 -6.77 16.89 -2.47
C TYR A 47 -7.67 17.28 -3.65
N ILE A 48 -7.47 18.47 -4.20
CA ILE A 48 -8.18 18.94 -5.39
C ILE A 48 -7.17 19.00 -6.53
N HIS A 49 -7.39 18.22 -7.57
CA HIS A 49 -6.52 18.19 -8.73
C HIS A 49 -6.63 19.50 -9.54
N ALA A 50 -5.58 19.80 -10.32
CA ALA A 50 -5.53 21.00 -11.14
C ALA A 50 -6.76 21.11 -12.05
N GLY A 51 -7.35 22.31 -12.10
CA GLY A 51 -8.59 22.57 -12.85
C GLY A 51 -9.89 22.25 -12.09
N SER A 52 -9.81 21.82 -10.82
CA SER A 52 -10.97 21.67 -9.92
C SER A 52 -12.06 20.71 -10.42
N ARG A 53 -11.69 19.71 -11.23
CA ARG A 53 -12.62 18.70 -11.79
C ARG A 53 -12.62 17.36 -11.05
N LEU A 54 -11.61 17.14 -10.21
CA LEU A 54 -11.41 15.90 -9.46
C LEU A 54 -10.97 16.27 -8.05
N GLY A 55 -11.62 15.66 -7.06
CA GLY A 55 -11.29 15.80 -5.65
C GLY A 55 -11.20 14.44 -4.99
N VAL A 56 -10.26 14.29 -4.08
CA VAL A 56 -10.06 13.10 -3.25
C VAL A 56 -10.26 13.50 -1.79
N LEU A 57 -10.98 12.68 -1.03
CA LEU A 57 -11.05 12.74 0.42
C LEU A 57 -10.54 11.40 0.95
N MET A 58 -9.55 11.44 1.83
CA MET A 58 -8.89 10.24 2.34
C MET A 58 -8.66 10.34 3.85
N GLU A 59 -8.95 9.26 4.57
CA GLU A 59 -8.57 9.10 5.97
C GLU A 59 -7.30 8.23 6.06
N LEU A 60 -6.32 8.68 6.85
CA LEU A 60 -5.13 7.90 7.17
C LEU A 60 -4.97 7.83 8.69
N ASN A 61 -5.10 6.62 9.25
CA ASN A 61 -5.02 6.40 10.69
C ASN A 61 -3.60 6.05 11.17
N CYS A 62 -3.34 6.36 12.45
CA CYS A 62 -2.15 5.99 13.21
C CYS A 62 -2.51 5.72 14.69
N GLU A 63 -1.54 5.23 15.47
CA GLU A 63 -1.77 4.87 16.89
C GLU A 63 -1.96 6.11 17.79
N THR A 64 -1.32 7.25 17.48
CA THR A 64 -1.34 8.44 18.37
C THR A 64 -1.44 9.76 17.60
N ASP A 65 -2.04 10.77 18.24
CA ASP A 65 -2.20 12.12 17.68
C ASP A 65 -0.85 12.84 17.45
N PHE A 66 0.17 12.54 18.25
CA PHE A 66 1.53 13.03 18.06
C PHE A 66 2.09 12.67 16.68
N VAL A 67 1.81 11.45 16.19
CA VAL A 67 2.23 11.03 14.84
C VAL A 67 1.39 11.75 13.79
N ALA A 68 0.08 11.82 13.97
CA ALA A 68 -0.85 12.49 13.05
C ALA A 68 -0.47 13.95 12.78
N ARG A 69 0.05 14.65 13.79
CA ARG A 69 0.46 16.06 13.69
C ARG A 69 1.80 16.27 13.01
N GLY A 70 2.61 15.22 12.85
CA GLY A 70 3.96 15.30 12.30
C GLY A 70 3.99 15.54 10.77
N ASP A 71 4.93 16.35 10.31
CA ASP A 71 5.02 16.77 8.91
C ASP A 71 5.20 15.59 7.95
N LYS A 72 5.96 14.57 8.35
CA LYS A 72 6.14 13.35 7.54
C LYS A 72 4.84 12.58 7.32
N PHE A 73 3.97 12.52 8.34
CA PHE A 73 2.69 11.81 8.24
C PHE A 73 1.71 12.59 7.37
N LYS A 74 1.67 13.92 7.51
CA LYS A 74 0.88 14.81 6.66
C LYS A 74 1.33 14.76 5.20
N GLN A 75 2.65 14.75 4.96
CA GLN A 75 3.20 14.62 3.61
C GLN A 75 2.80 13.28 2.98
N LEU A 76 2.94 12.17 3.72
CA LEU A 76 2.51 10.86 3.25
C LEU A 76 1.03 10.85 2.87
N ALA A 77 0.17 11.43 3.71
CA ALA A 77 -1.27 11.50 3.42
C ALA A 77 -1.57 12.32 2.15
N ALA A 78 -0.88 13.44 1.97
CA ALA A 78 -1.01 14.27 0.76
C ALA A 78 -0.54 13.53 -0.50
N ASP A 79 0.60 12.84 -0.43
CA ASP A 79 1.15 12.05 -1.54
C ASP A 79 0.21 10.90 -1.93
N MET A 80 -0.36 10.21 -0.93
CA MET A 80 -1.36 9.16 -1.17
C MET A 80 -2.64 9.70 -1.81
N ALA A 81 -3.15 10.86 -1.35
CA ALA A 81 -4.32 11.47 -1.96
C ALA A 81 -4.08 11.87 -3.43
N MET A 82 -2.87 12.33 -3.76
CA MET A 82 -2.46 12.61 -5.13
C MET A 82 -2.38 11.33 -5.97
N GLN A 83 -1.86 10.24 -5.40
CA GLN A 83 -1.81 8.94 -6.08
C GLN A 83 -3.21 8.39 -6.39
N ILE A 84 -4.16 8.52 -5.45
CA ILE A 84 -5.56 8.13 -5.67
C ILE A 84 -6.16 8.93 -6.83
N ALA A 85 -5.90 10.24 -6.90
CA ALA A 85 -6.35 11.06 -8.01
C ALA A 85 -5.79 10.62 -9.37
N ALA A 86 -4.57 10.06 -9.40
CA ALA A 86 -3.94 9.53 -10.61
C ALA A 86 -4.43 8.11 -11.00
N CYS A 87 -5.11 7.41 -10.10
CA CYS A 87 -5.60 6.05 -10.30
C CYS A 87 -7.12 5.95 -10.06
N PRO A 88 -7.96 6.61 -10.88
CA PRO A 88 -9.40 6.69 -10.67
C PRO A 88 -10.14 5.35 -10.76
N ASP A 89 -9.55 4.35 -11.42
CA ASP A 89 -10.16 3.03 -11.61
C ASP A 89 -10.04 2.12 -10.37
N VAL A 90 -9.25 2.51 -9.36
CA VAL A 90 -9.11 1.75 -8.12
C VAL A 90 -10.32 2.02 -7.22
N THR A 91 -11.11 0.99 -6.98
CA THR A 91 -12.40 1.11 -6.27
C THR A 91 -12.36 0.65 -4.82
N VAL A 92 -11.31 -0.05 -4.39
CA VAL A 92 -11.16 -0.62 -3.05
C VAL A 92 -9.80 -0.35 -2.45
N VAL A 93 -9.72 -0.33 -1.12
CA VAL A 93 -8.45 -0.11 -0.39
C VAL A 93 -7.68 -1.42 -0.22
N ARG A 94 -8.38 -2.53 0.04
CA ARG A 94 -7.80 -3.87 0.17
C ARG A 94 -8.37 -4.78 -0.90
N THR A 95 -7.55 -5.72 -1.35
CA THR A 95 -7.94 -6.73 -2.34
C THR A 95 -9.06 -7.65 -1.85
N GLU A 96 -9.17 -7.83 -0.54
CA GLU A 96 -10.22 -8.63 0.11
C GLU A 96 -11.60 -7.95 0.10
N ASP A 97 -11.62 -6.62 -0.07
CA ASP A 97 -12.86 -5.83 -0.09
C ASP A 97 -13.52 -5.79 -1.48
N VAL A 98 -12.92 -6.45 -2.48
CA VAL A 98 -13.50 -6.54 -3.83
C VAL A 98 -14.77 -7.38 -3.78
N ASP A 99 -15.84 -6.89 -4.41
CA ASP A 99 -17.11 -7.61 -4.52
C ASP A 99 -16.90 -9.03 -5.10
N PRO A 100 -17.27 -10.10 -4.37
CA PRO A 100 -17.16 -11.46 -4.87
C PRO A 100 -17.91 -11.68 -6.19
N ALA A 101 -19.06 -11.04 -6.37
CA ALA A 101 -19.83 -11.16 -7.61
C ALA A 101 -19.11 -10.50 -8.79
N PHE A 102 -18.36 -9.43 -8.55
CA PHE A 102 -17.49 -8.84 -9.57
C PHE A 102 -16.34 -9.78 -9.92
N LEU A 103 -15.65 -10.35 -8.92
CA LEU A 103 -14.55 -11.29 -9.14
C LEU A 103 -14.98 -12.54 -9.92
N GLU A 104 -16.13 -13.12 -9.59
CA GLU A 104 -16.66 -14.29 -10.29
C GLU A 104 -17.01 -13.98 -11.75
N ARG A 105 -17.62 -12.82 -12.01
CA ARG A 105 -17.90 -12.36 -13.38
C ARG A 105 -16.62 -12.17 -14.18
N GLU A 106 -15.64 -11.43 -13.65
CA GLU A 106 -14.36 -11.22 -14.35
C GLU A 106 -13.61 -12.54 -14.58
N ARG A 107 -13.65 -13.46 -13.61
CA ARG A 107 -13.06 -14.79 -13.77
C ARG A 107 -13.75 -15.61 -14.87
N ALA A 108 -15.08 -15.56 -14.95
CA ALA A 108 -15.81 -16.24 -16.02
C ALA A 108 -15.43 -15.68 -17.40
N ILE A 109 -15.37 -14.35 -17.53
CA ILE A 109 -14.95 -13.67 -18.77
C ILE A 109 -13.52 -14.10 -19.17
N GLU A 110 -12.59 -14.18 -18.22
CA GLU A 110 -11.22 -14.60 -18.48
C GLU A 110 -11.14 -16.06 -18.98
N MET A 111 -11.95 -16.95 -18.40
CA MET A 111 -11.98 -18.38 -18.75
C MET A 111 -12.58 -18.67 -20.13
N GLU A 112 -13.37 -17.73 -20.66
CA GLU A 112 -13.98 -17.80 -21.99
C GLU A 112 -13.05 -17.35 -23.12
N LYS A 113 -11.87 -16.79 -22.81
CA LYS A 113 -10.93 -16.37 -23.84
C LYS A 113 -10.36 -17.55 -24.63
N GLU A 114 -10.22 -17.38 -25.94
CA GLU A 114 -9.81 -18.44 -26.88
C GLU A 114 -8.40 -19.00 -26.57
N ASP A 115 -7.49 -18.16 -26.07
CA ASP A 115 -6.13 -18.51 -25.69
C ASP A 115 -6.05 -19.31 -24.38
N VAL A 116 -7.05 -19.16 -23.50
CA VAL A 116 -7.22 -19.94 -22.27
C VAL A 116 -7.88 -21.29 -22.60
N LEU A 117 -8.89 -21.30 -23.48
CA LEU A 117 -9.52 -22.51 -24.01
C LEU A 117 -8.54 -23.49 -24.70
N ALA A 118 -7.51 -22.96 -25.37
CA ALA A 118 -6.49 -23.77 -26.05
C ALA A 118 -5.46 -24.41 -25.09
N LYS A 119 -5.45 -24.04 -23.81
CA LYS A 119 -4.51 -24.56 -22.81
C LYS A 119 -5.05 -25.81 -22.10
N PRO A 120 -4.17 -26.73 -21.66
CA PRO A 120 -4.57 -27.90 -20.86
C PRO A 120 -5.29 -27.49 -19.56
N GLU A 121 -6.23 -28.31 -19.07
CA GLU A 121 -7.06 -27.98 -17.88
C GLU A 121 -6.26 -27.58 -16.63
N ASN A 122 -5.04 -28.08 -16.46
CA ASN A 122 -4.16 -27.76 -15.34
C ASN A 122 -3.43 -26.41 -15.48
N ILE A 123 -3.57 -25.74 -16.62
CA ILE A 123 -2.99 -24.42 -16.95
C ILE A 123 -4.11 -23.43 -17.36
N ARG A 124 -5.37 -23.87 -17.24
CA ARG A 124 -6.56 -23.09 -17.57
C ARG A 124 -7.05 -22.33 -16.34
#